data_AF-A0A183P226-F1
#
_entry.id   AF-A0A183P226-F1
#
_cell.length_a   1.000
_cell.length_b   1.000
_cell.length_c   1.000
_cell.angle_alpha   90.00
_cell.angle_beta   90.00
_cell.angle_gamma   90.00
#
_symmetry.space_group_name_H-M   'P 1'
#
loop_
_entity.id
_entity.type
_entity.pdbx_description
1 polymer ?
#
loop_
_entity_poly.entity_id
_entity_poly.type
_entity_poly.pdbx_seq_one_letter_code
_entity_poly.pdbx_strand_id
1 'polypeptide(L)' 'MVSGQQRTLSILRRQLFINTCIFLMVVIVVLQVSAPYSRTALTLVLKILTLILVDSCFEFHMFFNCRNVALA' A
#
# COMPACT_ATOMS: atom_id res chain seq x y z
N MET A 1 -4.84 21.77 -21.53
CA MET A 1 -3.48 21.37 -21.07
C MET A 1 -3.58 20.53 -19.79
N VAL A 2 -4.21 19.33 -19.84
CA VAL A 2 -4.54 18.51 -18.66
C VAL A 2 -3.76 17.19 -18.58
N SER A 3 -3.09 16.78 -19.66
CA SER A 3 -2.35 15.52 -19.77
C SER A 3 -1.08 15.44 -18.90
N GLY A 4 -0.45 16.58 -18.59
CA GLY A 4 0.75 16.64 -17.73
C GLY A 4 0.46 16.45 -16.24
N GLN A 5 -0.61 17.05 -15.71
CA GLN A 5 -0.95 16.98 -14.28
C GLN A 5 -1.37 15.59 -13.83
N GLN A 6 -2.08 14.84 -14.67
CA GLN A 6 -2.42 13.44 -14.38
C GLN A 6 -1.15 12.60 -14.20
N ARG A 7 -0.15 12.74 -15.07
CA ARG A 7 1.12 11.99 -15.00
C ARG A 7 1.86 12.24 -13.68
N THR A 8 1.91 13.51 -13.26
CA THR A 8 2.48 13.90 -11.95
C THR A 8 1.71 13.28 -10.79
N LEU A 9 0.36 13.31 -10.81
CA LEU A 9 -0.47 12.74 -9.75
C LEU A 9 -0.33 11.21 -9.64
N SER A 10 -0.21 10.49 -10.76
CA SER A 10 0.01 9.03 -10.73
C SER A 10 1.37 8.66 -10.15
N ILE A 11 2.41 9.47 -10.42
CA ILE A 11 3.74 9.27 -9.84
C ILE A 11 3.69 9.54 -8.34
N LEU A 12 3.05 10.65 -7.92
CA LEU A 12 2.91 11.02 -6.51
C LEU A 12 2.13 9.95 -5.72
N ARG A 13 1.03 9.45 -6.28
CA ARG A 13 0.21 8.37 -5.72
C ARG A 13 1.02 7.08 -5.55
N ARG A 14 1.79 6.70 -6.56
CA ARG A 14 2.65 5.51 -6.50
C ARG A 14 3.78 5.66 -5.47
N GLN A 15 4.35 6.86 -5.38
CA GLN A 15 5.37 7.20 -4.38
C GLN A 15 4.80 7.13 -2.95
N LEU A 16 3.61 7.70 -2.73
CA LEU A 16 2.89 7.63 -1.46
C LEU A 16 2.59 6.18 -1.08
N PHE A 17 2.12 5.37 -2.01
CA PHE A 17 1.84 3.95 -1.78
C PHE A 17 3.09 3.20 -1.34
N ILE A 18 4.23 3.38 -2.02
CA ILE A 18 5.50 2.77 -1.61
C ILE A 18 5.94 3.26 -0.23
N ASN A 19 5.79 4.55 0.05
CA ASN A 19 6.17 5.12 1.33
C ASN A 19 5.30 4.56 2.48
N THR A 20 4.00 4.40 2.25
CA THR A 20 3.09 3.71 3.18
C THR A 20 3.44 2.23 3.33
N CYS A 21 3.78 1.53 2.23
CA CYS A 21 4.25 0.14 2.30
C CYS A 21 5.51 0.00 3.17
N ILE A 22 6.49 0.89 3.00
CA ILE A 22 7.72 0.90 3.82
C ILE A 22 7.38 1.18 5.29
N PHE A 23 6.54 2.17 5.56
CA PHE A 23 6.08 2.46 6.92
C PHE A 23 5.41 1.25 7.58
N LEU A 24 4.50 0.58 6.85
CA LEU A 24 3.85 -0.65 7.30
C LEU A 24 4.87 -1.77 7.54
N MET A 25 5.89 -1.90 6.69
CA MET A 25 6.96 -2.88 6.87
C MET A 25 7.78 -2.63 8.14
N VAL A 26 8.07 -1.37 8.47
CA VAL A 26 8.73 -0.99 9.73
C VAL A 26 7.85 -1.33 10.94
N VAL A 27 6.54 -1.05 10.88
CA VAL A 27 5.59 -1.44 11.93
C VAL A 27 5.58 -2.95 12.12
N ILE A 28 5.59 -3.73 11.04
CA ILE A 28 5.72 -5.19 11.10
C ILE A 28 7.01 -5.60 11.81
N VAL A 29 8.15 -5.00 11.47
CA VAL A 29 9.45 -5.32 12.10
C VAL A 29 9.45 -5.00 13.60
N VAL A 30 8.96 -3.83 13.99
CA VAL A 30 8.85 -3.43 15.41
C VAL A 30 7.95 -4.40 16.18
N LEU A 31 6.85 -4.78 15.55
CA LEU A 31 5.90 -5.74 16.11
C LEU A 31 6.54 -7.14 16.22
N GLN A 32 7.33 -7.56 15.23
CA GLN A 32 8.06 -8.83 15.24
C GLN A 32 9.17 -8.87 16.31
N VAL A 33 9.82 -7.75 16.61
CA VAL A 33 10.77 -7.63 17.73
C VAL A 33 10.04 -7.69 19.09
N SER A 34 8.78 -7.26 19.13
CA SER A 34 7.92 -7.36 20.32
C SER A 34 7.35 -8.78 20.56
N ALA A 35 7.66 -9.74 19.68
CA ALA A 35 6.91 -10.98 19.51
C ALA A 35 7.14 -12.16 20.49
N PRO A 36 8.08 -12.22 21.46
CA PRO A 36 8.11 -13.40 22.30
C PRO A 36 6.90 -13.49 23.26
N TYR A 37 6.18 -12.39 23.53
CA TYR A 37 5.13 -12.35 24.57
C TYR A 37 3.66 -12.38 24.05
N SER A 38 3.35 -11.97 22.82
CA SER A 38 1.95 -11.79 22.35
C SER A 38 1.65 -12.40 20.97
N ARG A 39 2.33 -13.51 20.65
CA ARG A 39 2.32 -14.21 19.35
C ARG A 39 0.95 -14.28 18.67
N THR A 40 -0.13 -14.56 19.39
CA THR A 40 -1.50 -14.65 18.86
C THR A 40 -2.08 -13.31 18.41
N ALA A 41 -1.99 -12.27 19.24
CA ALA A 41 -2.45 -10.93 18.89
C ALA A 41 -1.64 -10.36 17.72
N LEU A 42 -0.33 -10.63 17.72
CA LEU A 42 0.59 -10.25 16.65
C LEU A 42 0.17 -10.77 15.28
N THR A 43 -0.16 -12.07 15.23
CA THR A 43 -0.49 -12.76 13.98
C THR A 43 -1.81 -12.25 13.42
N LEU A 44 -2.77 -11.90 14.29
CA LEU A 44 -4.04 -11.28 13.92
C LEU A 44 -3.82 -9.88 13.32
N VAL A 45 -3.02 -9.05 13.98
CA VAL A 45 -2.69 -7.70 13.49
C VAL A 45 -1.96 -7.79 12.14
N LEU A 46 -0.98 -8.69 12.01
CA LEU A 46 -0.26 -8.93 10.75
C LEU A 46 -1.17 -9.36 9.60
N LYS A 47 -2.13 -10.28 9.86
CA LYS A 47 -3.12 -10.70 8.88
C LYS A 47 -4.00 -9.54 8.41
N ILE A 48 -4.51 -8.73 9.34
CA ILE A 48 -5.34 -7.56 9.01
C ILE A 48 -4.54 -6.55 8.20
N LEU A 49 -3.30 -6.28 8.61
CA LEU A 49 -2.40 -5.36 7.90
C LEU A 49 -2.10 -5.82 6.47
N THR A 50 -1.86 -7.12 6.30
CA THR A 50 -1.61 -7.74 4.98
C THR A 50 -2.86 -7.67 4.09
N LEU A 51 -4.05 -7.89 4.66
CA LEU A 51 -5.32 -7.76 3.97
C LEU A 51 -5.56 -6.33 3.48
N ILE A 52 -5.35 -5.32 4.35
CA ILE A 52 -5.47 -3.91 3.99
C ILE A 52 -4.49 -3.54 2.87
N LEU A 53 -3.26 -4.07 2.94
CA LEU A 53 -2.24 -3.82 1.93
C LEU A 53 -2.63 -4.42 0.57
N VAL A 54 -3.14 -5.65 0.55
CA VAL A 54 -3.61 -6.33 -0.66
C VAL A 54 -4.81 -5.59 -1.28
N ASP A 55 -5.80 -5.23 -0.47
CA ASP A 55 -6.99 -4.50 -0.90
C ASP A 55 -6.62 -3.13 -1.51
N SER A 56 -5.78 -2.37 -0.80
CA SER A 56 -5.28 -1.08 -1.28
C SER A 56 -4.46 -1.22 -2.57
N CYS A 57 -3.66 -2.28 -2.71
CA CYS A 57 -2.89 -2.55 -3.93
C CYS A 57 -3.82 -2.85 -5.11
N PHE A 58 -4.91 -3.58 -4.87
CA PHE A 58 -5.90 -3.92 -5.90
C PHE A 58 -6.66 -2.68 -6.39
N GLU A 59 -7.12 -1.83 -5.47
CA GLU A 59 -7.72 -0.53 -5.76
C GLU A 59 -6.78 0.36 -6.60
N PHE A 60 -5.50 0.44 -6.20
CA PHE A 60 -4.50 1.20 -6.96
C PHE A 60 -4.23 0.62 -8.34
N HIS A 61 -4.17 -0.70 -8.45
CA HIS A 61 -3.96 -1.39 -9.72
C HIS A 61 -5.11 -1.14 -10.68
N MET A 62 -6.36 -1.27 -10.20
CA MET A 62 -7.56 -1.04 -10.99
C MET A 62 -7.68 0.43 -11.41
N PHE A 63 -7.37 1.38 -10.51
CA PHE A 63 -7.34 2.81 -10.81
C PHE A 63 -6.31 3.16 -11.89
N PHE A 64 -5.10 2.58 -11.81
CA PHE A 64 -4.03 2.83 -12.78
C PHE A 64 -4.37 2.21 -14.14
N ASN A 65 -4.97 1.02 -14.15
CA ASN A 65 -5.33 0.31 -15.38
C ASN A 65 -6.52 0.98 -16.10
N CYS A 66 -7.58 1.37 -15.39
CA CYS A 66 -8.67 2.18 -15.95
C CYS A 66 -8.16 3.49 -16.55
N ARG A 67 -7.22 4.16 -15.88
CA ARG A 67 -6.65 5.40 -16.41
C ARG A 67 -5.75 5.18 -17.61
N ASN A 68 -5.12 4.01 -17.74
CA ASN A 68 -4.34 3.63 -18.91
C ASN A 68 -5.25 3.31 -20.11
N VAL A 69 -6.39 2.64 -19.88
CA VAL A 69 -7.40 2.35 -20.91
C VAL A 69 -8.10 3.63 -21.39
N ALA A 70 -8.42 4.57 -20.50
CA ALA A 70 -9.05 5.83 -20.88
C ALA A 70 -8.12 6.83 -21.61
N LEU A 71 -6.81 6.57 -21.58
CA LEU A 71 -5.78 7.37 -22.27
C LEU A 71 -5.31 6.74 -23.60
N ALA A 72 -5.73 5.51 -23.90
CA ALA A 72 -5.46 4.79 -25.15
C ALA A 72 -6.59 5.03 -26.17
#